data_AF-A0A8J3SAU1-F1
#
_entry.id   AF-A0A8J3SAU1-F1
#
_cell.length_a   1.000
_cell.length_b   1.000
_cell.length_c   1.000
_cell.angle_alpha   90.00
_cell.angle_beta   90.00
_cell.angle_gamma   90.00
#
_symmetry.space_group_name_H-M   'P 1'
#
loop_
_entity.id
_entity.type
_entity.pdbx_description
1 polymer ?
#
loop_
_entity_poly.entity_id
_entity_poly.type
_entity_poly.pdbx_seq_one_letter_code
_entity_poly.pdbx_strand_id
1 'polypeptide(L)'
;MLNLRFAGGIALLTATVISCGAATTSLAAEERVPAEPTLVDYADPSGIPGLSTRIITESDETGRRVHASYPVVEDAPELGDRLREVVTGRLELFERNAVAPSSAVVPEFNADWQLSAASGQVVGVRLSIGELSQAGWVNSRTTVWYDRAEGRAVDSTGLLKDGDALASLAALTRQSLTGKSGVDAGAVTADERFFDSLAFNSRGELVVEFDDYQVAAGALGRVAVAVPARKVTDLLSPTGLRAQRAATAVKTVPPLPTSEAVLKAAASGRPPAVSVEAGTVDCATAKCVALTYEDGPAPGTGALLDVLAEHDARATFFTVGMSAVAQPGLLRRMSAEGHLVAGHTWSHRSLTSLSTSKIAHQFTRGRDAVGQAIGQDPALVRPPYGATDSEVVETARGLGLSLVGWDVDAGDLGAGDAEEVARRVVSQARPGAIIRMHDTSPAGVEATPAILRALAEQDYVFVTVPELYGPAGTRPGHVYASTPAPAR
;
A
#
# COMPACT_ATOMS: atom_id res chain seq x y z
N MET A 1 -12.81 -42.87 -83.12
CA MET A 1 -11.84 -42.04 -83.88
C MET A 1 -11.78 -40.67 -83.24
N LEU A 2 -10.57 -40.13 -83.07
CA LEU A 2 -10.24 -38.72 -82.75
C LEU A 2 -10.66 -38.15 -81.36
N ASN A 3 -9.65 -38.03 -80.49
CA ASN A 3 -9.04 -36.78 -80.01
C ASN A 3 -9.86 -35.66 -79.33
N LEU A 4 -9.21 -35.12 -78.28
CA LEU A 4 -9.37 -33.82 -77.57
C LEU A 4 -10.47 -33.73 -76.49
N ARG A 5 -10.29 -33.12 -75.30
CA ARG A 5 -9.14 -32.56 -74.55
C ARG A 5 -9.65 -32.00 -73.19
N PHE A 6 -8.78 -31.97 -72.15
CA PHE A 6 -8.83 -31.19 -70.88
C PHE A 6 -9.94 -31.51 -69.85
N ALA A 7 -9.75 -31.47 -68.53
CA ALA A 7 -8.58 -31.41 -67.63
C ALA A 7 -9.07 -31.55 -66.17
N GLY A 8 -8.16 -31.95 -65.27
CA GLY A 8 -8.29 -31.66 -63.83
C GLY A 8 -7.93 -32.81 -62.92
N GLY A 9 -6.69 -32.85 -62.44
CA GLY A 9 -6.29 -33.74 -61.35
C GLY A 9 -4.78 -33.89 -61.26
N ILE A 10 -4.10 -33.04 -60.49
CA ILE A 10 -2.74 -33.33 -60.02
C ILE A 10 -2.85 -33.79 -58.57
N ALA A 11 -2.46 -35.04 -58.36
CA ALA A 11 -2.30 -35.68 -57.07
C ALA A 11 -0.87 -35.46 -56.54
N LEU A 12 -0.79 -34.98 -55.28
CA LEU A 12 -0.11 -35.63 -54.15
C LEU A 12 1.04 -36.63 -54.49
N LEU A 13 2.29 -36.36 -54.08
CA LEU A 13 2.85 -36.66 -52.73
C LEU A 13 4.37 -36.37 -52.68
N THR A 14 4.77 -35.62 -51.66
CA THR A 14 6.04 -35.63 -50.88
C THR A 14 7.41 -35.40 -51.53
N ALA A 15 8.03 -34.28 -51.13
CA ALA A 15 9.43 -34.24 -50.71
C ALA A 15 9.59 -33.21 -49.57
N THR A 16 10.24 -33.64 -48.50
CA THR A 16 10.55 -32.93 -47.26
C THR A 16 11.53 -31.78 -47.50
N VAL A 17 11.19 -30.58 -47.03
CA VAL A 17 12.16 -29.50 -46.77
C VAL A 17 11.84 -28.92 -45.39
N ILE A 18 12.85 -28.98 -44.52
CA ILE A 18 12.86 -28.44 -43.17
C ILE A 18 12.76 -26.91 -43.26
N SER A 19 11.72 -26.35 -42.67
CA SER A 19 11.64 -24.92 -42.37
C SER A 19 10.95 -24.77 -41.00
N CYS A 20 11.66 -24.18 -40.05
CA CYS A 20 11.14 -23.77 -38.76
C CYS A 20 10.01 -22.75 -38.98
N GLY A 21 8.77 -23.21 -38.93
CA GLY A 21 7.60 -22.35 -38.84
C GLY A 21 7.47 -21.82 -37.42
N ALA A 22 7.58 -20.51 -37.26
CA ALA A 22 7.22 -19.80 -36.04
C ALA A 22 5.77 -20.17 -35.67
N ALA A 23 5.59 -20.74 -34.49
CA ALA A 23 4.28 -20.83 -33.86
C ALA A 23 3.84 -19.42 -33.50
N THR A 24 3.14 -18.74 -34.40
CA THR A 24 2.26 -17.63 -34.03
C THR A 24 1.09 -18.24 -33.27
N THR A 25 1.27 -18.48 -31.97
CA THR A 25 0.14 -18.57 -31.06
C THR A 25 -0.53 -17.20 -31.10
N SER A 26 -1.62 -17.14 -31.85
CA SER A 26 -2.69 -16.15 -31.73
C SER A 26 -2.80 -15.73 -30.27
N LEU A 27 -2.40 -14.50 -29.97
CA LEU A 27 -2.81 -13.79 -28.76
C LEU A 27 -4.34 -13.80 -28.80
N ALA A 28 -4.92 -14.77 -28.10
CA ALA A 28 -6.34 -14.86 -27.90
C ALA A 28 -6.78 -13.55 -27.27
N ALA A 29 -7.76 -12.94 -27.92
CA ALA A 29 -8.38 -11.69 -27.56
C ALA A 29 -8.52 -11.56 -26.04
N GLU A 30 -8.10 -10.40 -25.51
CA GLU A 30 -8.50 -9.91 -24.19
C GLU A 30 -10.01 -10.03 -24.06
N GLU A 31 -10.44 -11.12 -23.44
CA GLU A 31 -11.75 -11.26 -22.88
C GLU A 31 -11.82 -10.22 -21.76
N ARG A 32 -12.51 -9.10 -22.04
CA ARG A 32 -12.82 -8.10 -21.02
C ARG A 32 -13.56 -8.83 -19.89
N VAL A 33 -12.82 -9.17 -18.84
CA VAL A 33 -13.37 -9.73 -17.60
C VAL A 33 -14.41 -8.73 -17.12
N PRO A 34 -15.71 -9.07 -17.10
CA PRO A 34 -16.71 -8.21 -16.49
C PRO A 34 -16.22 -7.97 -15.05
N ALA A 35 -16.09 -6.70 -14.65
CA ALA A 35 -15.79 -6.35 -13.26
C ALA A 35 -16.68 -7.23 -12.37
N GLU A 36 -16.06 -8.08 -11.55
CA GLU A 36 -16.83 -9.01 -10.72
C GLU A 36 -17.87 -8.19 -9.95
N PRO A 37 -19.15 -8.61 -9.91
CA PRO A 37 -20.24 -7.86 -9.28
C PRO A 37 -19.91 -7.33 -7.88
N THR A 38 -18.99 -8.02 -7.19
CA THR A 38 -18.61 -7.79 -5.80
C THR A 38 -17.45 -6.80 -5.64
N LEU A 39 -16.94 -6.21 -6.72
CA LEU A 39 -15.91 -5.17 -6.64
C LEU A 39 -16.53 -3.87 -6.15
N VAL A 40 -15.96 -3.34 -5.09
CA VAL A 40 -16.24 -1.98 -4.60
C VAL A 40 -15.29 -1.05 -5.32
N ASP A 41 -15.82 -0.07 -6.03
CA ASP A 41 -15.00 0.99 -6.59
C ASP A 41 -14.53 1.87 -5.44
N TYR A 42 -13.26 2.28 -5.43
CA TYR A 42 -12.73 3.19 -4.40
C TYR A 42 -12.68 4.63 -4.92
N ALA A 43 -12.91 5.60 -4.04
CA ALA A 43 -12.70 7.01 -4.34
C ALA A 43 -11.20 7.35 -4.25
N ASP A 44 -10.77 8.32 -5.06
CA ASP A 44 -9.41 8.84 -5.02
C ASP A 44 -9.21 9.67 -3.74
N PRO A 45 -8.33 9.26 -2.81
CA PRO A 45 -8.11 9.98 -1.56
C PRO A 45 -7.42 11.33 -1.75
N SER A 46 -6.68 11.54 -2.85
CA SER A 46 -5.97 12.80 -3.12
C SER A 46 -6.91 13.97 -3.38
N GLY A 47 -8.18 13.69 -3.73
CA GLY A 47 -9.23 14.68 -3.94
C GLY A 47 -9.98 15.09 -2.68
N ILE A 48 -9.67 14.52 -1.50
CA ILE A 48 -10.36 14.80 -0.24
C ILE A 48 -9.62 15.90 0.52
N PRO A 49 -10.20 17.11 0.66
CA PRO A 49 -9.56 18.19 1.43
C PRO A 49 -9.33 17.79 2.88
N GLY A 50 -8.18 18.17 3.43
CA GLY A 50 -7.83 17.89 4.83
C GLY A 50 -7.64 16.40 5.16
N LEU A 51 -7.56 15.52 4.15
CA LEU A 51 -7.23 14.11 4.36
C LEU A 51 -5.74 13.95 4.67
N SER A 52 -5.46 13.21 5.74
CA SER A 52 -4.13 12.73 6.11
C SER A 52 -4.20 11.28 6.58
N THR A 53 -3.05 10.64 6.74
CA THR A 53 -2.98 9.26 7.23
C THR A 53 -2.36 9.20 8.62
N ARG A 54 -3.05 8.58 9.58
CA ARG A 54 -2.44 8.16 10.85
C ARG A 54 -1.82 6.80 10.65
N ILE A 55 -0.60 6.62 11.15
CA ILE A 55 0.20 5.41 10.99
C ILE A 55 0.71 5.00 12.37
N ILE A 56 0.61 3.70 12.66
CA ILE A 56 1.15 3.05 13.85
C ILE A 56 2.11 1.98 13.32
N THR A 57 3.40 2.15 13.58
CA THR A 57 4.41 1.16 13.23
C THR A 57 5.14 0.73 14.49
N GLU A 58 5.26 -0.59 14.68
CA GLU A 58 6.08 -1.18 15.72
C GLU A 58 6.92 -2.30 15.13
N SER A 59 8.20 -2.28 15.47
CA SER A 59 9.12 -3.39 15.26
C SER A 59 9.91 -3.54 16.55
N ASP A 60 9.47 -4.45 17.41
CA ASP A 60 10.08 -4.61 18.73
C ASP A 60 11.26 -5.60 18.70
N GLU A 61 12.13 -5.50 19.70
CA GLU A 61 13.13 -6.55 20.02
C GLU A 61 12.47 -7.89 20.43
N THR A 62 11.15 -7.84 20.59
CA THR A 62 10.22 -8.86 21.07
C THR A 62 9.74 -9.80 19.95
N GLY A 63 10.08 -9.53 18.68
CA GLY A 63 9.85 -10.42 17.54
C GLY A 63 8.42 -10.36 16.98
N ARG A 64 7.76 -9.19 17.03
CA ARG A 64 6.45 -8.92 16.42
C ARG A 64 6.54 -7.72 15.47
N ARG A 65 5.66 -7.73 14.46
CA ARG A 65 5.57 -6.69 13.43
C ARG A 65 4.18 -6.06 13.44
N VAL A 66 4.11 -4.74 13.51
CA VAL A 66 2.85 -4.00 13.43
C VAL A 66 2.99 -2.88 12.43
N HIS A 67 2.05 -2.80 11.50
CA HIS A 67 1.84 -1.60 10.70
C HIS A 67 0.35 -1.40 10.47
N ALA A 68 -0.19 -0.32 11.00
CA ALA A 68 -1.60 0.00 10.89
C ALA A 68 -1.77 1.44 10.41
N SER A 69 -2.64 1.65 9.44
CA SER A 69 -2.96 2.97 8.94
C SER A 69 -4.47 3.20 8.85
N TYR A 70 -4.90 4.43 9.10
CA TYR A 70 -6.28 4.86 8.90
C TYR A 70 -6.33 6.35 8.53
N PRO A 71 -7.34 6.79 7.75
CA PRO A 71 -7.44 8.16 7.35
C PRO A 71 -7.96 9.03 8.49
N VAL A 72 -7.49 10.27 8.52
CA VAL A 72 -8.11 11.35 9.28
C VAL A 72 -8.55 12.40 8.27
N VAL A 73 -9.82 12.76 8.33
CA VAL A 73 -10.41 13.83 7.53
C VAL A 73 -10.76 14.96 8.48
N GLU A 74 -10.18 16.14 8.26
CA GLU A 74 -10.28 17.29 9.16
C GLU A 74 -11.73 17.64 9.55
N ASP A 75 -12.66 17.52 8.62
CA ASP A 75 -14.08 17.83 8.81
C ASP A 75 -14.96 16.63 9.24
N ALA A 76 -14.35 15.50 9.57
CA ALA A 76 -15.02 14.30 10.07
C ALA A 76 -14.30 13.67 11.28
N PRO A 77 -14.20 14.38 12.42
CA PRO A 77 -13.45 13.90 13.59
C PRO A 77 -14.01 12.58 14.15
N GLU A 78 -15.34 12.41 14.20
CA GLU A 78 -15.95 11.16 14.70
C GLU A 78 -15.61 9.93 13.82
N LEU A 79 -15.36 10.14 12.53
CA LEU A 79 -14.86 9.08 11.65
C LEU A 79 -13.47 8.63 12.09
N GLY A 80 -12.57 9.59 12.32
CA GLY A 80 -11.21 9.32 12.79
C GLY A 80 -11.20 8.61 14.14
N ASP A 81 -12.05 9.05 15.08
CA ASP A 81 -12.21 8.41 16.38
C ASP A 81 -12.70 6.97 16.27
N ARG A 82 -13.73 6.73 15.45
CA ARG A 82 -14.26 5.37 15.26
C ARG A 82 -13.25 4.45 14.57
N LEU A 83 -12.54 4.93 13.55
CA LEU A 83 -11.50 4.16 12.86
C LEU A 83 -10.35 3.83 13.80
N ARG A 84 -9.92 4.78 14.63
CA ARG A 84 -8.92 4.57 15.67
C ARG A 84 -9.37 3.46 16.63
N GLU A 85 -10.59 3.53 17.17
CA GLU A 85 -11.13 2.49 18.06
C GLU A 85 -11.13 1.10 17.42
N VAL A 86 -11.55 0.99 16.16
CA VAL A 86 -11.57 -0.29 15.43
C VAL A 86 -10.16 -0.84 15.26
N VAL A 87 -9.23 -0.01 14.79
CA VAL A 87 -7.83 -0.42 14.54
C VAL A 87 -7.13 -0.78 15.85
N THR A 88 -7.20 0.07 16.87
CA THR A 88 -6.51 -0.18 18.15
C THR A 88 -7.15 -1.35 18.90
N GLY A 89 -8.47 -1.48 18.90
CA GLY A 89 -9.15 -2.61 19.53
C GLY A 89 -8.77 -3.95 18.88
N ARG A 90 -8.60 -3.97 17.55
CA ARG A 90 -8.15 -5.16 16.83
C ARG A 90 -6.66 -5.45 17.04
N LEU A 91 -5.83 -4.41 17.08
CA LEU A 91 -4.42 -4.53 17.45
C LEU A 91 -4.27 -5.13 18.85
N GLU A 92 -4.92 -4.58 19.87
CA GLU A 92 -4.87 -5.10 21.24
C GLU A 92 -5.32 -6.57 21.34
N LEU A 93 -6.32 -6.99 20.55
CA LEU A 93 -6.72 -8.39 20.45
C LEU A 93 -5.62 -9.26 19.85
N PHE A 94 -4.99 -8.79 18.77
CA PHE A 94 -3.83 -9.46 18.18
C PHE A 94 -2.69 -9.58 19.19
N GLU A 95 -2.38 -8.52 19.93
CA GLU A 95 -1.31 -8.52 20.93
C GLU A 95 -1.57 -9.51 22.07
N ARG A 96 -2.81 -9.58 22.56
CA ARG A 96 -3.21 -10.56 23.60
C ARG A 96 -3.13 -12.01 23.11
N ASN A 97 -3.37 -12.24 21.83
CA ASN A 97 -3.42 -13.58 21.23
C ASN A 97 -2.09 -13.99 20.58
N ALA A 98 -1.19 -13.05 20.33
CA ALA A 98 0.11 -13.31 19.76
C ALA A 98 0.92 -14.18 20.73
N VAL A 99 1.14 -15.44 20.33
CA VAL A 99 2.06 -16.33 21.05
C VAL A 99 3.46 -15.74 20.94
N ALA A 100 4.25 -15.89 22.00
CA ALA A 100 5.68 -15.52 21.98
C ALA A 100 6.35 -16.06 20.70
N PRO A 101 7.25 -15.31 20.07
CA PRO A 101 7.82 -15.70 18.79
C PRO A 101 8.41 -17.10 18.88
N SER A 102 8.02 -17.96 17.95
CA SER A 102 8.77 -19.19 17.68
C SER A 102 9.81 -18.88 16.61
N SER A 103 10.87 -19.71 16.52
CA SER A 103 11.88 -19.55 15.47
C SER A 103 11.34 -19.67 14.03
N ALA A 104 10.08 -20.06 13.84
CA ALA A 104 9.49 -20.33 12.54
C ALA A 104 8.55 -19.22 12.01
N VAL A 105 7.87 -18.45 12.87
CA VAL A 105 6.89 -17.43 12.43
C VAL A 105 6.96 -16.22 13.37
N VAL A 106 7.25 -15.06 12.78
CA VAL A 106 7.17 -13.73 13.42
C VAL A 106 5.73 -13.23 13.26
N PRO A 107 4.96 -13.04 14.34
CA PRO A 107 3.60 -12.51 14.25
C PRO A 107 3.58 -11.13 13.60
N GLU A 108 2.61 -10.89 12.72
CA GLU A 108 2.47 -9.64 11.96
C GLU A 108 1.02 -9.16 11.97
N PHE A 109 0.81 -7.89 12.31
CA PHE A 109 -0.45 -7.18 12.18
C PHE A 109 -0.34 -6.13 11.09
N ASN A 110 -1.28 -6.12 10.15
CA ASN A 110 -1.34 -5.14 9.09
C ASN A 110 -2.76 -4.60 8.93
N ALA A 111 -2.94 -3.28 9.00
CA ALA A 111 -4.24 -2.66 8.74
C ALA A 111 -4.09 -1.53 7.73
N ASP A 112 -4.89 -1.62 6.67
CA ASP A 112 -4.90 -0.72 5.53
C ASP A 112 -6.31 -0.18 5.29
N TRP A 113 -6.43 0.92 4.57
CA TRP A 113 -7.71 1.57 4.33
C TRP A 113 -7.93 2.01 2.88
N GLN A 114 -9.19 2.05 2.46
CA GLN A 114 -9.60 2.57 1.16
C GLN A 114 -10.93 3.33 1.30
N LEU A 115 -11.14 4.37 0.49
CA LEU A 115 -12.41 5.11 0.49
C LEU A 115 -13.45 4.37 -0.34
N SER A 116 -14.36 3.64 0.29
CA SER A 116 -15.50 2.99 -0.38
C SER A 116 -16.40 4.01 -1.08
N ALA A 117 -16.55 5.20 -0.50
CA ALA A 117 -17.21 6.34 -1.13
C ALA A 117 -16.75 7.65 -0.48
N ALA A 118 -16.79 8.75 -1.22
CA ALA A 118 -16.58 10.07 -0.66
C ALA A 118 -17.42 11.10 -1.41
N SER A 119 -18.17 11.90 -0.66
CA SER A 119 -19.03 12.97 -1.18
C SER A 119 -19.20 14.07 -0.13
N GLY A 120 -19.86 15.17 -0.49
CA GLY A 120 -20.26 16.20 0.47
C GLY A 120 -21.30 15.75 1.50
N GLN A 121 -21.84 14.53 1.38
CA GLN A 121 -22.84 14.01 2.33
C GLN A 121 -22.33 12.86 3.19
N VAL A 122 -21.41 12.05 2.68
CA VAL A 122 -20.91 10.85 3.35
C VAL A 122 -19.47 10.54 2.97
N VAL A 123 -18.75 9.91 3.88
CA VAL A 123 -17.44 9.27 3.62
C VAL A 123 -17.52 7.83 4.13
N GLY A 124 -17.18 6.86 3.29
CA GLY A 124 -17.08 5.46 3.67
C GLY A 124 -15.63 5.01 3.62
N VAL A 125 -15.12 4.45 4.71
CA VAL A 125 -13.75 3.94 4.84
C VAL A 125 -13.82 2.45 5.10
N ARG A 126 -13.29 1.67 4.17
CA ARG A 126 -13.12 0.23 4.32
C ARG A 126 -11.72 -0.06 4.82
N LEU A 127 -11.64 -0.69 5.98
CA LEU A 127 -10.42 -1.25 6.55
C LEU A 127 -10.24 -2.69 6.04
N SER A 128 -9.01 -3.02 5.66
CA SER A 128 -8.57 -4.39 5.43
C SER A 128 -7.51 -4.70 6.46
N ILE A 129 -7.79 -5.66 7.34
CA ILE A 129 -6.92 -6.02 8.44
C ILE A 129 -6.44 -7.45 8.18
N GLY A 130 -5.15 -7.68 8.32
CA GLY A 130 -4.58 -9.01 8.23
C GLY A 130 -3.62 -9.32 9.36
N GLU A 131 -3.66 -10.57 9.79
CA GLU A 131 -2.94 -11.05 10.95
C GLU A 131 -2.23 -12.35 10.61
N LEU A 132 -0.91 -12.37 10.80
CA LEU A 132 -0.09 -13.56 10.73
C LEU A 132 0.01 -14.20 12.11
N SER A 133 -0.42 -15.46 12.19
CA SER A 133 -0.21 -16.32 13.34
C SER A 133 0.44 -17.64 12.92
N GLN A 134 0.62 -18.57 13.87
CA GLN A 134 1.06 -19.94 13.56
C GLN A 134 0.09 -20.66 12.60
N ALA A 135 -1.19 -20.27 12.57
CA ALA A 135 -2.19 -20.84 11.65
C ALA A 135 -2.10 -20.25 10.23
N GLY A 136 -1.20 -19.29 10.01
CA GLY A 136 -1.05 -18.56 8.75
C GLY A 136 -1.70 -17.18 8.79
N TRP A 137 -1.77 -16.56 7.60
CA TRP A 137 -2.35 -15.24 7.40
C TRP A 137 -3.87 -15.30 7.31
N VAL A 138 -4.55 -14.47 8.09
CA VAL A 138 -6.02 -14.33 8.10
C VAL A 138 -6.37 -12.89 7.76
N ASN A 139 -7.36 -12.68 6.89
CA ASN A 139 -7.87 -11.36 6.55
C ASN A 139 -9.26 -11.14 7.14
N SER A 140 -9.48 -9.93 7.64
CA SER A 140 -10.77 -9.39 8.00
C SER A 140 -11.01 -8.03 7.33
N ARG A 141 -12.28 -7.64 7.20
CA ARG A 141 -12.70 -6.42 6.53
C ARG A 141 -13.78 -5.77 7.35
N THR A 142 -13.72 -4.46 7.47
CA THR A 142 -14.80 -3.69 8.08
C THR A 142 -14.94 -2.36 7.39
N THR A 143 -16.15 -1.82 7.34
CA THR A 143 -16.42 -0.50 6.76
C THR A 143 -17.06 0.40 7.80
N VAL A 144 -16.47 1.57 7.99
CA VAL A 144 -17.01 2.66 8.82
C VAL A 144 -17.51 3.75 7.89
N TRP A 145 -18.70 4.28 8.17
CA TRP A 145 -19.34 5.33 7.41
C TRP A 145 -19.51 6.58 8.26
N TYR A 146 -19.14 7.73 7.73
CA TYR A 146 -19.42 9.02 8.31
C TYR A 146 -20.54 9.71 7.55
N ASP A 147 -21.56 10.13 8.29
CA ASP A 147 -22.67 10.89 7.77
C ASP A 147 -22.50 12.38 8.09
N ARG A 148 -22.18 13.18 7.08
CA ARG A 148 -21.96 14.62 7.25
C ARG A 148 -23.24 15.38 7.57
N ALA A 149 -24.40 14.84 7.18
CA ALA A 149 -25.68 15.48 7.47
C ALA A 149 -26.10 15.27 8.93
N GLU A 150 -25.72 14.13 9.52
CA GLU A 150 -26.02 13.79 10.91
C GLU A 150 -24.85 14.08 11.86
N GLY A 151 -23.66 14.36 11.31
CA GLY A 151 -22.45 14.65 12.06
C GLY A 151 -21.81 13.44 12.72
N ARG A 152 -22.20 12.21 12.35
CA ARG A 152 -21.86 10.99 13.11
C ARG A 152 -21.24 9.87 12.31
N ALA A 153 -20.38 9.07 12.95
CA ALA A 153 -19.88 7.82 12.41
C ALA A 153 -20.80 6.63 12.74
N VAL A 154 -20.90 5.67 11.82
CA VAL A 154 -21.64 4.41 11.97
C VAL A 154 -20.84 3.25 11.41
N ASP A 155 -20.98 2.08 12.02
CA ASP A 155 -20.51 0.83 11.42
C ASP A 155 -21.42 0.41 10.26
N SER A 156 -20.98 -0.57 9.48
CA SER A 156 -21.68 -1.08 8.30
C SER A 156 -23.19 -1.32 8.49
N THR A 157 -23.63 -1.93 9.60
CA THR A 157 -25.07 -2.19 9.83
C THR A 157 -25.89 -0.92 10.01
N GLY A 158 -25.27 0.22 10.32
CA GLY A 158 -25.91 1.54 10.35
C GLY A 158 -26.38 2.03 8.97
N LEU A 159 -25.96 1.38 7.88
CA LEU A 159 -26.55 1.60 6.55
C LEU A 159 -27.98 1.05 6.43
N LEU A 160 -28.40 0.16 7.34
CA LEU A 160 -29.72 -0.43 7.37
C LEU A 160 -30.63 0.32 8.34
N LYS A 161 -31.93 0.34 8.05
CA LYS A 161 -32.89 1.11 8.85
C LYS A 161 -33.19 0.49 10.23
N ASP A 162 -33.12 -0.84 10.36
CA ASP A 162 -33.47 -1.59 11.57
C ASP A 162 -33.00 -3.07 11.50
N GLY A 163 -33.29 -3.85 12.55
CA GLY A 163 -32.97 -5.27 12.64
C GLY A 163 -33.74 -6.17 11.66
N ASP A 164 -34.96 -5.77 11.26
CA ASP A 164 -35.73 -6.52 10.26
C ASP A 164 -35.10 -6.39 8.87
N ALA A 165 -34.52 -5.21 8.57
CA ALA A 165 -33.72 -4.98 7.40
C ALA A 165 -32.44 -5.85 7.40
N LEU A 166 -31.76 -6.00 8.54
CA LEU A 166 -30.62 -6.91 8.68
C LEU A 166 -31.01 -8.37 8.46
N ALA A 167 -32.13 -8.83 9.03
CA ALA A 167 -32.64 -10.18 8.81
C ALA A 167 -32.99 -10.43 7.34
N SER A 168 -33.59 -9.44 6.68
CA SER A 168 -33.91 -9.47 5.26
C SER A 168 -32.64 -9.53 4.40
N LEU A 169 -31.63 -8.72 4.71
CA LEU A 169 -30.33 -8.77 4.04
C LEU A 169 -29.67 -10.13 4.22
N ALA A 170 -29.68 -10.70 5.42
CA ALA A 170 -29.12 -12.03 5.68
C ALA A 170 -29.80 -13.11 4.82
N ALA A 171 -31.12 -13.07 4.67
CA ALA A 171 -31.83 -13.99 3.78
C ALA A 171 -31.42 -13.83 2.29
N LEU A 172 -31.30 -12.58 1.81
CA LEU A 172 -30.85 -12.28 0.45
C LEU A 172 -29.41 -12.71 0.19
N THR A 173 -28.55 -12.55 1.19
CA THR A 173 -27.15 -12.96 1.17
C THR A 173 -27.02 -14.47 1.12
N ARG A 174 -27.75 -15.21 1.95
CA ARG A 174 -27.82 -16.69 1.88
C ARG A 174 -28.30 -17.18 0.52
N GLN A 175 -29.35 -16.56 -0.02
CA GLN A 175 -29.84 -16.87 -1.36
C GLN A 175 -28.73 -16.66 -2.42
N SER A 176 -27.95 -15.59 -2.29
CA SER A 176 -26.87 -15.25 -3.24
C SER A 176 -25.64 -16.16 -3.11
N LEU A 177 -25.42 -16.78 -1.95
CA LEU A 177 -24.36 -17.75 -1.71
C LEU A 177 -24.76 -19.19 -2.05
N THR A 178 -26.06 -19.49 -2.10
CA THR A 178 -26.56 -20.85 -2.33
C THR A 178 -26.04 -21.41 -3.65
N GLY A 179 -25.43 -22.60 -3.60
CA GLY A 179 -24.85 -23.27 -4.77
C GLY A 179 -23.44 -22.82 -5.15
N LYS A 180 -22.84 -21.86 -4.43
CA LYS A 180 -21.42 -21.53 -4.59
C LYS A 180 -20.55 -22.64 -3.99
N SER A 181 -19.69 -23.23 -4.81
CA SER A 181 -18.79 -24.30 -4.38
C SER A 181 -17.85 -23.82 -3.27
N GLY A 182 -17.71 -24.62 -2.21
CA GLY A 182 -16.82 -24.32 -1.08
C GLY A 182 -17.32 -23.25 -0.10
N VAL A 183 -18.56 -22.76 -0.26
CA VAL A 183 -19.18 -21.78 0.63
C VAL A 183 -20.36 -22.38 1.39
N ASP A 184 -20.37 -22.22 2.71
CA ASP A 184 -21.50 -22.54 3.57
C ASP A 184 -22.45 -21.34 3.68
N ALA A 185 -23.45 -21.31 2.80
CA ALA A 185 -24.50 -20.32 2.86
C ALA A 185 -25.34 -20.40 4.16
N GLY A 186 -25.39 -21.56 4.83
CA GLY A 186 -26.14 -21.75 6.07
C GLY A 186 -25.51 -21.06 7.28
N ALA A 187 -24.21 -20.80 7.24
CA ALA A 187 -23.47 -20.13 8.32
C ALA A 187 -23.88 -18.67 8.53
N VAL A 188 -24.37 -17.98 7.49
CA VAL A 188 -24.75 -16.57 7.57
C VAL A 188 -25.99 -16.41 8.46
N THR A 189 -25.86 -15.72 9.58
CA THR A 189 -26.96 -15.34 10.49
C THR A 189 -27.20 -13.84 10.44
N ALA A 190 -28.34 -13.35 10.97
CA ALA A 190 -28.63 -11.92 11.09
C ALA A 190 -27.89 -11.30 12.29
N ASP A 191 -26.57 -11.48 12.30
CA ASP A 191 -25.65 -11.02 13.32
C ASP A 191 -24.70 -10.01 12.69
N GLU A 192 -24.50 -8.87 13.34
CA GLU A 192 -23.73 -7.75 12.79
C GLU A 192 -22.29 -8.15 12.41
N ARG A 193 -21.73 -9.19 13.05
CA ARG A 193 -20.39 -9.71 12.75
C ARG A 193 -20.26 -10.30 11.34
N PHE A 194 -21.36 -10.68 10.68
CA PHE A 194 -21.34 -11.10 9.28
C PHE A 194 -21.56 -9.94 8.29
N PHE A 195 -21.83 -8.74 8.80
CA PHE A 195 -22.20 -7.56 8.03
C PHE A 195 -21.42 -6.32 8.49
N ASP A 196 -20.21 -6.52 8.98
CA ASP A 196 -19.28 -5.47 9.39
C ASP A 196 -18.52 -4.87 8.20
N SER A 197 -18.52 -5.52 7.03
CA SER A 197 -18.09 -4.97 5.74
C SER A 197 -19.24 -4.84 4.74
N LEU A 198 -19.91 -3.69 4.76
CA LEU A 198 -20.94 -3.29 3.80
C LEU A 198 -20.50 -2.05 3.00
N ALA A 199 -20.52 -2.19 1.67
CA ALA A 199 -20.27 -1.09 0.75
C ALA A 199 -21.10 -1.21 -0.53
N PHE A 200 -21.09 -0.17 -1.37
CA PHE A 200 -21.81 -0.18 -2.64
C PHE A 200 -20.82 -0.19 -3.81
N ASN A 201 -21.11 -0.98 -4.84
CA ASN A 201 -20.39 -0.88 -6.12
C ASN A 201 -20.94 0.27 -6.99
N SER A 202 -20.32 0.55 -8.14
CA SER A 202 -20.80 1.57 -9.09
C SER A 202 -22.22 1.34 -9.64
N ARG A 203 -22.77 0.13 -9.49
CA ARG A 203 -24.16 -0.19 -9.89
C ARG A 203 -25.16 0.02 -8.75
N GLY A 204 -24.69 0.45 -7.58
CA GLY A 204 -25.51 0.66 -6.39
C GLY A 204 -25.95 -0.63 -5.70
N GLU A 205 -25.37 -1.76 -6.08
CA GLU A 205 -25.60 -3.03 -5.40
C GLU A 205 -24.84 -3.03 -4.07
N LEU A 206 -25.47 -3.57 -3.03
CA LEU A 206 -24.86 -3.68 -1.72
C LEU A 206 -23.92 -4.88 -1.72
N VAL A 207 -22.63 -4.61 -1.66
CA VAL A 207 -21.58 -5.61 -1.51
C VAL A 207 -21.47 -5.97 -0.04
N VAL A 208 -21.65 -7.26 0.26
CA VAL A 208 -21.38 -7.89 1.56
C VAL A 208 -20.10 -8.69 1.41
N GLU A 209 -19.07 -8.36 2.17
CA GLU A 209 -17.83 -9.11 2.23
C GLU A 209 -17.75 -9.91 3.52
N PHE A 210 -17.15 -11.10 3.44
CA PHE A 210 -16.93 -11.95 4.61
C PHE A 210 -15.45 -11.99 4.96
N ASP A 211 -15.19 -12.12 6.25
CA ASP A 211 -13.87 -12.45 6.75
C ASP A 211 -13.51 -13.89 6.41
N ASP A 212 -12.20 -14.17 6.38
CA ASP A 212 -11.72 -15.53 6.20
C ASP A 212 -12.31 -16.43 7.31
N TYR A 213 -12.71 -17.67 6.96
CA TYR A 213 -13.32 -18.66 7.86
C TYR A 213 -14.75 -18.37 8.36
N GLN A 214 -15.39 -17.26 8.00
CA GLN A 214 -16.80 -17.02 8.37
C GLN A 214 -17.79 -17.92 7.61
N VAL A 215 -17.61 -18.02 6.29
CA VAL A 215 -18.54 -18.75 5.40
C VAL A 215 -17.84 -19.76 4.50
N ALA A 216 -16.51 -19.83 4.53
CA ALA A 216 -15.71 -20.73 3.71
C ALA A 216 -14.33 -20.96 4.32
N ALA A 217 -13.64 -22.02 3.91
CA ALA A 217 -12.24 -22.21 4.28
C ALA A 217 -11.36 -21.08 3.71
N GLY A 218 -10.37 -20.60 4.48
CA GLY A 218 -9.49 -19.49 4.08
C GLY A 218 -8.75 -19.69 2.74
N ALA A 219 -8.51 -20.94 2.32
CA ALA A 219 -7.91 -21.27 1.03
C ALA A 219 -8.75 -20.83 -0.19
N LEU A 220 -10.06 -20.59 0.00
CA LEU A 220 -10.94 -20.06 -1.05
C LEU A 220 -10.66 -18.57 -1.34
N GLY A 221 -10.02 -17.86 -0.41
CA GLY A 221 -9.79 -16.43 -0.49
C GLY A 221 -11.04 -15.61 -0.24
N ARG A 222 -11.07 -14.37 -0.76
CA ARG A 222 -12.14 -13.40 -0.51
C ARG A 222 -13.49 -13.95 -0.98
N VAL A 223 -14.45 -14.05 -0.06
CA VAL A 223 -15.85 -14.34 -0.37
C VAL A 223 -16.68 -13.07 -0.23
N ALA A 224 -17.50 -12.78 -1.24
CA ALA A 224 -18.43 -11.65 -1.21
C ALA A 224 -19.68 -11.92 -2.05
N VAL A 225 -20.74 -11.16 -1.80
CA VAL A 225 -21.95 -11.09 -2.64
C VAL A 225 -22.31 -9.65 -2.95
N ALA A 226 -22.88 -9.42 -4.12
CA ALA A 226 -23.51 -8.15 -4.47
C ALA A 226 -25.01 -8.36 -4.50
N VAL A 227 -25.72 -7.77 -3.53
CA VAL A 227 -27.17 -7.84 -3.45
C VAL A 227 -27.76 -6.73 -4.33
N PRO A 228 -28.63 -7.06 -5.30
CA PRO A 228 -29.11 -6.09 -6.27
C PRO A 228 -29.75 -4.85 -5.64
N ALA A 229 -29.43 -3.66 -6.15
CA ALA A 229 -29.91 -2.37 -5.65
C ALA A 229 -31.42 -2.35 -5.34
N ARG A 230 -32.23 -2.82 -6.30
CA ARG A 230 -33.70 -2.90 -6.18
C ARG A 230 -34.22 -3.73 -4.99
N LYS A 231 -33.41 -4.67 -4.47
CA LYS A 231 -33.77 -5.51 -3.32
C LYS A 231 -33.35 -4.92 -1.99
N VAL A 232 -32.38 -3.99 -2.00
CA VAL A 232 -31.79 -3.42 -0.78
C VAL A 232 -32.22 -2.00 -0.52
N THR A 233 -32.63 -1.22 -1.52
CA THR A 233 -32.99 0.20 -1.34
C THR A 233 -34.04 0.42 -0.25
N ASP A 234 -35.04 -0.45 -0.12
CA ASP A 234 -36.09 -0.35 0.93
C ASP A 234 -35.62 -0.81 2.33
N LEU A 235 -34.42 -1.38 2.41
CA LEU A 235 -33.76 -1.80 3.65
C LEU A 235 -32.84 -0.71 4.22
N LEU A 236 -32.52 0.31 3.41
CA LEU A 236 -31.51 1.31 3.75
C LEU A 236 -32.04 2.37 4.73
N SER A 237 -31.18 2.80 5.64
CA SER A 237 -31.35 4.02 6.43
C SER A 237 -31.15 5.28 5.56
N PRO A 238 -31.44 6.49 6.07
CA PRO A 238 -31.06 7.73 5.38
C PRO A 238 -29.56 7.79 5.05
N THR A 239 -28.69 7.34 5.96
CA THR A 239 -27.24 7.19 5.73
C THR A 239 -26.97 6.18 4.61
N GLY A 240 -27.62 5.01 4.64
CA GLY A 240 -27.54 4.00 3.58
C GLY A 240 -27.88 4.54 2.20
N LEU A 241 -28.95 5.35 2.09
CA LEU A 241 -29.34 5.99 0.83
C LEU A 241 -28.31 7.02 0.36
N ARG A 242 -27.70 7.79 1.27
CA ARG A 242 -26.61 8.72 0.94
C ARG A 242 -25.36 7.97 0.49
N ALA A 243 -25.00 6.88 1.17
CA ALA A 243 -23.90 5.99 0.80
C ALA A 243 -24.08 5.36 -0.59
N GLN A 244 -25.28 4.82 -0.88
CA GLN A 244 -25.60 4.28 -2.19
C GLN A 244 -25.50 5.33 -3.30
N ARG A 245 -26.01 6.55 -3.04
CA ARG A 245 -25.87 7.68 -3.97
C ARG A 245 -24.42 8.09 -4.16
N ALA A 246 -23.61 8.14 -3.11
CA ALA A 246 -22.20 8.53 -3.20
C ALA A 246 -21.35 7.51 -3.99
N ALA A 247 -21.65 6.22 -3.87
CA ALA A 247 -20.95 5.18 -4.62
C ALA A 247 -21.35 5.12 -6.11
N THR A 248 -22.59 5.50 -6.43
CA THR A 248 -23.14 5.51 -7.80
C THR A 248 -22.99 6.84 -8.51
N ALA A 249 -22.79 7.94 -7.77
CA ALA A 249 -22.45 9.22 -8.33
C ALA A 249 -21.19 9.01 -9.18
N VAL A 250 -21.32 9.31 -10.48
CA VAL A 250 -20.26 9.14 -11.49
C VAL A 250 -18.96 9.58 -10.86
N LYS A 251 -18.10 8.62 -10.52
CA LYS A 251 -16.76 8.95 -10.12
C LYS A 251 -16.16 9.56 -11.38
N THR A 252 -15.99 10.88 -11.40
CA THR A 252 -15.04 11.51 -12.31
C THR A 252 -13.65 11.12 -11.84
N VAL A 253 -13.38 9.81 -11.82
CA VAL A 253 -12.07 9.28 -12.08
C VAL A 253 -11.88 9.69 -13.55
N PRO A 254 -10.93 10.59 -13.88
CA PRO A 254 -10.42 10.63 -15.25
C PRO A 254 -10.21 9.17 -15.63
N PRO A 255 -10.75 8.67 -16.75
CA PRO A 255 -10.69 7.24 -17.07
C PRO A 255 -9.29 6.77 -16.72
N LEU A 256 -9.19 5.77 -15.82
CA LEU A 256 -7.93 5.07 -15.65
C LEU A 256 -7.46 4.82 -17.08
N PRO A 257 -6.25 5.26 -17.46
CA PRO A 257 -5.77 4.95 -18.78
C PRO A 257 -5.98 3.44 -18.95
N THR A 258 -6.41 3.00 -20.13
CA THR A 258 -6.63 1.57 -20.38
C THR A 258 -5.42 0.78 -19.85
N SER A 259 -5.57 -0.49 -19.47
CA SER A 259 -4.40 -1.32 -19.10
C SER A 259 -3.26 -1.11 -20.09
N GLU A 260 -3.57 -1.02 -21.39
CA GLU A 260 -2.62 -0.64 -22.43
C GLU A 260 -2.02 0.77 -22.29
N ALA A 261 -2.78 1.83 -21.97
CA ALA A 261 -2.27 3.18 -21.77
C ALA A 261 -1.57 3.40 -20.40
N VAL A 262 -1.96 2.70 -19.33
CA VAL A 262 -1.22 2.64 -18.06
C VAL A 262 0.05 1.86 -18.27
N LEU A 263 0.03 0.74 -19.00
CA LEU A 263 1.24 0.02 -19.39
C LEU A 263 2.09 0.87 -20.33
N LYS A 264 1.53 1.69 -21.23
CA LYS A 264 2.29 2.63 -22.08
C LYS A 264 2.85 3.82 -21.30
N ALA A 265 2.16 4.32 -20.28
CA ALA A 265 2.60 5.43 -19.42
C ALA A 265 3.60 4.96 -18.33
N ALA A 266 3.41 3.76 -17.81
CA ALA A 266 4.35 3.08 -16.92
C ALA A 266 5.57 2.56 -17.69
N ALA A 267 5.43 2.22 -18.98
CA ALA A 267 6.53 1.90 -19.90
C ALA A 267 7.09 3.12 -20.66
N SER A 268 6.51 4.32 -20.51
CA SER A 268 7.08 5.53 -21.10
C SER A 268 8.11 6.13 -20.13
N GLY A 269 9.38 5.75 -20.33
CA GLY A 269 10.57 6.59 -20.14
C GLY A 269 10.52 7.67 -19.05
N ARG A 270 10.01 7.37 -17.84
CA ARG A 270 10.15 8.26 -16.70
C ARG A 270 11.65 8.41 -16.43
N PRO A 271 12.14 9.65 -16.21
CA PRO A 271 13.55 9.81 -15.87
C PRO A 271 13.84 9.09 -14.55
N PRO A 272 15.04 8.52 -14.39
CA PRO A 272 15.47 7.97 -13.10
C PRO A 272 15.23 8.98 -11.98
N ALA A 273 14.80 8.50 -10.82
CA ALA A 273 14.67 9.37 -9.66
C ALA A 273 16.02 9.96 -9.26
N VAL A 274 16.08 11.29 -9.18
CA VAL A 274 17.27 12.05 -8.82
C VAL A 274 16.86 13.22 -7.92
N SER A 275 17.69 13.52 -6.92
CA SER A 275 17.65 14.82 -6.25
C SER A 275 18.05 15.91 -7.25
N VAL A 276 17.38 17.06 -7.20
CA VAL A 276 17.75 18.21 -8.05
C VAL A 276 19.13 18.79 -7.70
N GLU A 277 19.64 18.50 -6.51
CA GLU A 277 20.97 18.89 -6.03
C GLU A 277 21.99 17.73 -6.08
N ALA A 278 21.67 16.66 -6.82
CA ALA A 278 22.53 15.48 -6.90
C ALA A 278 23.94 15.80 -7.42
N GLY A 279 24.97 15.27 -6.74
CA GLY A 279 26.37 15.38 -7.14
C GLY A 279 27.09 16.65 -6.67
N THR A 280 26.46 17.47 -5.83
CA THR A 280 27.07 18.69 -5.25
C THR A 280 28.12 18.41 -4.16
N VAL A 281 28.17 17.18 -3.64
CA VAL A 281 29.05 16.79 -2.52
C VAL A 281 29.81 15.52 -2.89
N ASP A 282 31.13 15.52 -2.67
CA ASP A 282 31.97 14.33 -2.81
C ASP A 282 32.16 13.63 -1.45
N CYS A 283 31.39 12.57 -1.23
CA CYS A 283 31.44 11.78 0.01
C CYS A 283 32.70 10.91 0.16
N ALA A 284 33.59 10.88 -0.84
CA ALA A 284 34.92 10.31 -0.66
C ALA A 284 35.85 11.22 0.14
N THR A 285 35.53 12.51 0.26
CA THR A 285 36.33 13.51 0.98
C THR A 285 35.58 14.18 2.13
N ALA A 286 34.28 14.43 1.97
CA ALA A 286 33.42 14.99 3.01
C ALA A 286 32.92 13.90 3.99
N LYS A 287 32.62 14.30 5.23
CA LYS A 287 31.93 13.43 6.20
C LYS A 287 30.44 13.39 5.86
N CYS A 288 30.04 12.56 4.91
CA CYS A 288 28.62 12.44 4.56
C CYS A 288 27.85 11.52 5.51
N VAL A 289 26.58 11.86 5.74
CA VAL A 289 25.56 10.98 6.36
C VAL A 289 24.25 11.11 5.61
N ALA A 290 23.50 10.01 5.51
CA ALA A 290 22.18 10.01 4.92
C ALA A 290 21.10 9.84 6.00
N LEU A 291 20.35 10.90 6.27
CA LEU A 291 19.11 10.82 7.04
C LEU A 291 18.02 10.21 6.14
N THR A 292 17.33 9.20 6.66
CA THR A 292 16.28 8.51 5.93
C THR A 292 15.02 8.39 6.78
N TYR A 293 13.85 8.64 6.18
CA TYR A 293 12.56 8.62 6.85
C TYR A 293 11.63 7.60 6.19
N GLU A 294 11.00 6.73 6.98
CA GLU A 294 10.11 5.64 6.53
C GLU A 294 8.63 5.88 6.85
N ASP A 295 7.77 5.07 6.24
CA ASP A 295 6.31 4.92 6.47
C ASP A 295 5.38 6.01 5.94
N GLY A 296 5.84 7.26 5.92
CA GLY A 296 5.02 8.39 5.54
C GLY A 296 4.59 8.45 4.07
N PRO A 297 3.93 9.55 3.69
CA PRO A 297 3.72 10.76 4.50
C PRO A 297 2.68 10.60 5.62
N ALA A 298 2.83 11.41 6.66
CA ALA A 298 1.94 11.54 7.81
C ALA A 298 1.76 13.04 8.19
N PRO A 299 0.89 13.39 9.16
CA PRO A 299 0.66 14.79 9.53
C PRO A 299 1.92 15.59 9.88
N GLY A 300 2.96 14.95 10.44
CA GLY A 300 4.22 15.59 10.82
C GLY A 300 5.20 15.85 9.67
N THR A 301 5.02 15.19 8.53
CA THR A 301 5.96 15.24 7.39
C THR A 301 6.16 16.65 6.85
N GLY A 302 5.11 17.48 6.81
CA GLY A 302 5.22 18.86 6.33
C GLY A 302 6.16 19.71 7.21
N ALA A 303 6.05 19.58 8.53
CA ALA A 303 6.90 20.30 9.48
C ALA A 303 8.35 19.78 9.45
N LEU A 304 8.54 18.47 9.23
CA LEU A 304 9.87 17.89 9.04
C LEU A 304 10.57 18.50 7.81
N LEU A 305 9.86 18.69 6.70
CA LEU A 305 10.40 19.33 5.49
C LEU A 305 10.83 20.78 5.77
N ASP A 306 10.03 21.53 6.54
CA ASP A 306 10.40 22.89 6.96
C ASP A 306 11.73 22.89 7.73
N VAL A 307 11.87 21.97 8.71
CA VAL A 307 13.11 21.81 9.50
C VAL A 307 14.33 21.47 8.64
N LEU A 308 14.17 20.53 7.70
CA LEU A 308 15.24 20.13 6.77
C LEU A 308 15.68 21.31 5.91
N ALA A 309 14.74 22.08 5.37
CA ALA A 309 15.02 23.28 4.58
C ALA A 309 15.74 24.36 5.40
N GLU A 310 15.35 24.60 6.65
CA GLU A 310 16.01 25.56 7.56
C GLU A 310 17.50 25.22 7.81
N HIS A 311 17.88 23.95 7.69
CA HIS A 311 19.23 23.47 7.95
C HIS A 311 20.00 23.13 6.66
N ASP A 312 19.44 23.45 5.48
CA ASP A 312 20.00 23.08 4.17
C ASP A 312 20.33 21.57 4.08
N ALA A 313 19.48 20.74 4.70
CA ALA A 313 19.70 19.32 4.85
C ALA A 313 18.87 18.54 3.85
N ARG A 314 19.49 17.54 3.21
CA ARG A 314 18.80 16.60 2.32
C ARG A 314 18.60 15.25 3.00
N ALA A 315 17.46 14.63 2.71
CA ALA A 315 17.10 13.32 3.21
C ALA A 315 16.59 12.39 2.10
N THR A 316 16.45 11.11 2.42
CA THR A 316 15.76 10.13 1.55
C THR A 316 14.49 9.62 2.24
N PHE A 317 13.34 9.79 1.60
CA PHE A 317 12.04 9.34 2.11
C PHE A 317 11.66 8.02 1.46
N PHE A 318 11.48 6.98 2.26
CA PHE A 318 10.94 5.68 1.84
C PHE A 318 9.45 5.65 2.17
N THR A 319 8.62 5.89 1.17
CA THR A 319 7.18 6.11 1.37
C THR A 319 6.38 4.84 1.09
N VAL A 320 5.38 4.56 1.93
CA VAL A 320 4.42 3.47 1.70
C VAL A 320 3.45 3.90 0.59
N GLY A 321 3.24 3.03 -0.39
CA GLY A 321 2.44 3.35 -1.58
C GLY A 321 1.03 3.85 -1.28
N MET A 322 0.37 3.29 -0.25
CA MET A 322 -0.94 3.77 0.18
C MET A 322 -0.91 5.21 0.73
N SER A 323 0.09 5.55 1.53
CA SER A 323 0.32 6.92 2.03
C SER A 323 0.64 7.88 0.88
N ALA A 324 1.41 7.42 -0.11
CA ALA A 324 1.75 8.20 -1.31
C ALA A 324 0.51 8.59 -2.13
N VAL A 325 -0.45 7.68 -2.32
CA VAL A 325 -1.71 7.97 -3.02
C VAL A 325 -2.60 8.92 -2.22
N ALA A 326 -2.57 8.83 -0.89
CA ALA A 326 -3.35 9.72 -0.02
C ALA A 326 -2.81 11.16 0.00
N GLN A 327 -1.49 11.34 -0.02
CA GLN A 327 -0.85 12.66 0.14
C GLN A 327 0.20 12.97 -0.95
N PRO A 328 -0.15 12.93 -2.26
CA PRO A 328 0.82 13.12 -3.35
C PRO A 328 1.42 14.54 -3.40
N GLY A 329 0.75 15.51 -2.77
CA GLY A 329 1.28 16.87 -2.62
C GLY A 329 2.57 16.94 -1.80
N LEU A 330 2.67 16.14 -0.73
CA LEU A 330 3.88 16.10 0.09
C LEU A 330 5.04 15.43 -0.64
N LEU A 331 4.78 14.39 -1.45
CA LEU A 331 5.81 13.76 -2.28
C LEU A 331 6.38 14.73 -3.31
N ARG A 332 5.52 15.52 -3.97
CA ARG A 332 5.98 16.58 -4.89
C ARG A 332 6.85 17.61 -4.18
N ARG A 333 6.45 18.00 -2.96
CA ARG A 333 7.22 18.92 -2.13
C ARG A 333 8.60 18.36 -1.78
N MET A 334 8.66 17.12 -1.29
CA MET A 334 9.93 16.42 -1.01
C MET A 334 10.88 16.45 -2.22
N SER A 335 10.36 16.09 -3.40
CA SER A 335 11.16 16.04 -4.62
C SER A 335 11.62 17.44 -5.07
N ALA A 336 10.74 18.46 -4.99
CA ALA A 336 11.05 19.83 -5.36
C ALA A 336 12.10 20.48 -4.43
N GLU A 337 12.15 20.07 -3.17
CA GLU A 337 13.10 20.56 -2.15
C GLU A 337 14.43 19.78 -2.15
N GLY A 338 14.69 18.95 -3.17
CA GLY A 338 15.98 18.28 -3.35
C GLY A 338 16.16 17.02 -2.50
N HIS A 339 15.10 16.48 -1.92
CA HIS A 339 15.14 15.16 -1.29
C HIS A 339 14.96 14.04 -2.34
N LEU A 340 15.39 12.83 -2.00
CA LEU A 340 15.04 11.65 -2.78
C LEU A 340 13.77 11.02 -2.21
N VAL A 341 12.82 10.67 -3.08
CA VAL A 341 11.62 9.89 -2.69
C VAL A 341 11.70 8.51 -3.32
N ALA A 342 11.56 7.48 -2.50
CA ALA A 342 11.71 6.07 -2.83
C ALA A 342 10.56 5.24 -2.26
N GLY A 343 10.48 3.97 -2.67
CA GLY A 343 9.40 3.08 -2.24
C GLY A 343 9.68 2.37 -0.91
N HIS A 344 8.64 2.19 -0.10
CA HIS A 344 8.64 1.35 1.09
C HIS A 344 7.54 0.28 1.00
N THR A 345 7.43 -0.35 -0.17
CA THR A 345 6.35 -1.27 -0.57
C THR A 345 4.99 -0.59 -0.73
N TRP A 346 3.95 -1.38 -1.03
CA TRP A 346 2.60 -0.86 -1.18
C TRP A 346 1.91 -0.70 0.18
N SER A 347 2.04 -1.70 1.06
CA SER A 347 1.27 -1.78 2.32
C SER A 347 2.08 -2.20 3.55
N HIS A 348 3.40 -2.07 3.51
CA HIS A 348 4.30 -2.35 4.64
C HIS A 348 4.22 -3.80 5.18
N ARG A 349 3.85 -4.76 4.32
CA ARG A 349 3.89 -6.20 4.63
C ARG A 349 5.33 -6.70 4.71
N SER A 350 5.63 -7.63 5.62
CA SER A 350 6.95 -8.28 5.58
C SER A 350 7.08 -9.14 4.33
N LEU A 351 8.08 -8.82 3.51
CA LEU A 351 8.27 -9.46 2.21
C LEU A 351 8.67 -10.93 2.30
N THR A 352 9.39 -11.33 3.35
CA THR A 352 9.84 -12.72 3.57
C THR A 352 8.69 -13.66 3.95
N SER A 353 7.47 -13.14 4.12
CA SER A 353 6.24 -13.93 4.36
C SER A 353 5.38 -14.09 3.09
N LEU A 354 5.84 -13.53 1.96
CA LEU A 354 5.07 -13.42 0.73
C LEU A 354 5.66 -14.30 -0.37
N SER A 355 4.82 -14.73 -1.31
CA SER A 355 5.29 -15.35 -2.56
C SER A 355 5.94 -14.32 -3.48
N THR A 356 6.82 -14.75 -4.39
CA THR A 356 7.46 -13.93 -5.44
C THR A 356 6.49 -12.95 -6.11
N SER A 357 5.30 -13.43 -6.51
CA SER A 357 4.27 -12.61 -7.16
C SER A 357 3.74 -11.50 -6.26
N LYS A 358 3.56 -11.77 -4.96
CA LYS A 358 3.12 -10.79 -3.98
C LYS A 358 4.24 -9.80 -3.63
N ILE A 359 5.50 -10.24 -3.56
CA ILE A 359 6.68 -9.37 -3.40
C ILE A 359 6.75 -8.40 -4.60
N ALA A 360 6.65 -8.93 -5.82
CA ALA A 360 6.67 -8.11 -7.03
C ALA A 360 5.54 -7.07 -7.03
N HIS A 361 4.32 -7.47 -6.65
CA HIS A 361 3.19 -6.54 -6.54
C HIS A 361 3.40 -5.46 -5.47
N GLN A 362 3.98 -5.81 -4.31
CA GLN A 362 4.33 -4.84 -3.26
C GLN A 362 5.34 -3.80 -3.78
N PHE A 363 6.35 -4.23 -4.52
CA PHE A 363 7.37 -3.35 -5.09
C PHE A 363 6.85 -2.48 -6.23
N THR A 364 6.22 -3.08 -7.25
CA THR A 364 5.79 -2.33 -8.44
C THR A 364 4.70 -1.32 -8.09
N ARG A 365 3.70 -1.72 -7.30
CA ARG A 365 2.60 -0.82 -6.94
C ARG A 365 3.04 0.32 -6.03
N GLY A 366 3.93 0.05 -5.07
CA GLY A 366 4.54 1.09 -4.24
C GLY A 366 5.35 2.09 -5.07
N ARG A 367 6.28 1.58 -5.89
CA ARG A 367 7.08 2.39 -6.82
C ARG A 367 6.22 3.23 -7.76
N ASP A 368 5.16 2.65 -8.31
CA ASP A 368 4.28 3.35 -9.24
C ASP A 368 3.51 4.49 -8.58
N ALA A 369 3.00 4.29 -7.37
CA ALA A 369 2.34 5.35 -6.61
C ALA A 369 3.29 6.53 -6.35
N VAL A 370 4.52 6.25 -5.93
CA VAL A 370 5.55 7.27 -5.71
C VAL A 370 5.92 7.97 -7.01
N GLY A 371 6.24 7.19 -8.05
CA GLY A 371 6.70 7.72 -9.33
C GLY A 371 5.62 8.52 -10.07
N GLN A 372 4.34 8.17 -9.90
CA GLN A 372 3.23 8.98 -10.42
C GLN A 372 3.11 10.32 -9.71
N ALA A 373 3.32 10.36 -8.39
CA ALA A 373 3.25 11.60 -7.62
C ALA A 373 4.37 12.59 -8.00
N ILE A 374 5.61 12.11 -8.18
CA ILE A 374 6.80 12.95 -8.41
C ILE A 374 7.22 13.07 -9.88
N GLY A 375 6.64 12.26 -10.78
CA GLY A 375 6.99 12.26 -12.22
C GLY A 375 8.36 11.64 -12.55
N GLN A 376 8.95 10.89 -11.62
CA GLN A 376 10.23 10.18 -11.79
C GLN A 376 10.05 8.68 -11.55
N ASP A 377 11.10 7.91 -11.79
CA ASP A 377 11.10 6.46 -11.60
C ASP A 377 12.04 6.02 -10.45
N PRO A 378 11.50 5.79 -9.23
CA PRO A 378 12.32 5.37 -8.11
C PRO A 378 12.92 3.98 -8.33
N ALA A 379 14.25 3.90 -8.24
CA ALA A 379 15.01 2.65 -8.35
C ALA A 379 15.45 2.10 -6.98
N LEU A 380 15.16 2.81 -5.89
CA LEU A 380 15.44 2.37 -4.53
C LEU A 380 14.16 1.89 -3.85
N VAL A 381 14.30 0.84 -3.05
CA VAL A 381 13.26 0.37 -2.15
C VAL A 381 13.88 -0.03 -0.82
N ARG A 382 13.22 0.28 0.29
CA ARG A 382 13.55 -0.27 1.59
C ARG A 382 12.53 -1.34 1.96
N PRO A 383 12.95 -2.58 2.24
CA PRO A 383 12.04 -3.61 2.77
C PRO A 383 11.54 -3.27 4.19
N PRO A 384 10.23 -3.36 4.46
CA PRO A 384 9.67 -3.22 5.79
C PRO A 384 10.37 -4.13 6.80
N TYR A 385 10.62 -3.60 8.00
CA TYR A 385 11.31 -4.30 9.09
C TYR A 385 12.74 -4.75 8.75
N GLY A 386 13.32 -4.30 7.64
CA GLY A 386 14.58 -4.83 7.09
C GLY A 386 14.48 -6.28 6.62
N ALA A 387 13.27 -6.86 6.55
CA ALA A 387 13.04 -8.26 6.26
C ALA A 387 13.37 -8.58 4.81
N THR A 388 14.50 -9.27 4.60
CA THR A 388 15.04 -9.60 3.29
C THR A 388 15.55 -11.04 3.25
N ASP A 389 15.29 -11.74 2.16
CA ASP A 389 15.86 -13.05 1.83
C ASP A 389 16.27 -13.11 0.34
N SER A 390 16.70 -14.27 -0.15
CA SER A 390 17.09 -14.45 -1.55
C SER A 390 15.93 -14.19 -2.52
N GLU A 391 14.69 -14.55 -2.18
CA GLU A 391 13.54 -14.36 -3.05
C GLU A 391 13.21 -12.86 -3.20
N VAL A 392 13.30 -12.11 -2.11
CA VAL A 392 13.18 -10.64 -2.11
C VAL A 392 14.26 -10.01 -2.99
N VAL A 393 15.53 -10.43 -2.82
CA VAL A 393 16.66 -9.90 -3.57
C VAL A 393 16.55 -10.20 -5.07
N GLU A 394 16.22 -11.43 -5.45
CA GLU A 394 16.04 -11.81 -6.86
C GLU A 394 14.86 -11.08 -7.49
N THR A 395 13.76 -10.93 -6.76
CA THR A 395 12.60 -10.17 -7.23
C THR A 395 12.95 -8.70 -7.45
N ALA A 396 13.67 -8.08 -6.51
CA ALA A 396 14.16 -6.70 -6.64
C ALA A 396 15.09 -6.57 -7.85
N ARG A 397 16.01 -7.53 -8.06
CA ARG A 397 16.89 -7.56 -9.23
C ARG A 397 16.12 -7.59 -10.54
N GLY A 398 15.13 -8.48 -10.64
CA GLY A 398 14.28 -8.61 -11.83
C GLY A 398 13.49 -7.34 -12.16
N LEU A 399 13.21 -6.51 -11.16
CA LEU A 399 12.50 -5.23 -11.29
C LEU A 399 13.44 -4.01 -11.43
N GLY A 400 14.76 -4.22 -11.44
CA GLY A 400 15.73 -3.14 -11.51
C GLY A 400 15.86 -2.32 -10.22
N LEU A 401 15.50 -2.88 -9.07
CA LEU A 401 15.48 -2.21 -7.77
C LEU A 401 16.71 -2.53 -6.92
N SER A 402 17.30 -1.50 -6.34
CA SER A 402 18.29 -1.62 -5.26
C SER A 402 17.61 -1.58 -3.90
N LEU A 403 18.06 -2.43 -2.99
CA LEU A 403 17.53 -2.53 -1.64
C LEU A 403 18.37 -1.65 -0.71
N VAL A 404 17.73 -0.88 0.16
CA VAL A 404 18.42 -0.01 1.11
C VAL A 404 18.06 -0.40 2.54
N GLY A 405 19.04 -0.84 3.31
CA GLY A 405 18.95 -1.02 4.76
C GLY A 405 19.47 0.21 5.51
N TRP A 406 19.97 0.00 6.73
CA TRP A 406 20.58 1.03 7.56
C TRP A 406 21.64 0.38 8.47
N ASP A 407 22.55 1.20 9.00
CA ASP A 407 23.53 0.81 10.01
C ASP A 407 23.36 1.57 11.32
N VAL A 408 22.61 2.68 11.31
CA VAL A 408 22.21 3.42 12.51
C VAL A 408 20.69 3.44 12.60
N ASP A 409 20.17 2.95 13.72
CA ASP A 409 18.75 2.98 14.04
C ASP A 409 18.49 4.06 15.08
N ALA A 410 17.62 5.02 14.76
CA ALA A 410 17.27 6.10 15.67
C ALA A 410 16.48 5.61 16.89
N GLY A 411 15.81 4.45 16.80
CA GLY A 411 14.95 3.92 17.85
C GLY A 411 13.86 4.92 18.25
N ASP A 412 13.22 5.52 17.25
CA ASP A 412 12.24 6.58 17.37
C ASP A 412 10.78 6.10 17.33
N LEU A 413 10.55 4.80 17.06
CA LEU A 413 9.23 4.19 17.17
C LEU A 413 8.80 4.03 18.64
N GLY A 414 7.50 4.19 18.90
CA GLY A 414 6.91 4.09 20.24
C GLY A 414 6.91 5.42 21.01
N ALA A 415 6.66 5.35 22.31
CA ALA A 415 6.65 6.51 23.22
C ALA A 415 8.10 6.92 23.58
N GLY A 416 8.87 7.36 22.58
CA GLY A 416 10.25 7.79 22.73
C GLY A 416 10.39 9.26 23.13
N ASP A 417 11.50 9.59 23.79
CA ASP A 417 11.96 10.96 24.04
C ASP A 417 12.83 11.45 22.88
N ALA A 418 12.47 12.58 22.28
CA ALA A 418 13.20 13.18 21.17
C ALA A 418 14.68 13.48 21.52
N GLU A 419 14.98 13.82 22.78
CA GLU A 419 16.38 14.04 23.20
C GLU A 419 17.17 12.72 23.21
N GLU A 420 16.56 11.63 23.66
CA GLU A 420 17.19 10.31 23.62
C GLU A 420 17.43 9.83 22.19
N VAL A 421 16.43 10.01 21.31
CA VAL A 421 16.57 9.72 19.87
C VAL A 421 17.74 10.50 19.29
N ALA A 422 17.83 11.81 19.56
CA ALA A 422 18.93 12.63 19.06
C ALA A 422 20.29 12.17 19.58
N ARG A 423 20.43 11.90 20.89
CA ARG A 423 21.68 11.39 21.48
C ARG A 423 22.10 10.04 20.87
N ARG A 424 21.13 9.14 20.65
CA ARG A 424 21.37 7.82 20.05
C ARG A 424 21.88 7.93 18.63
N VAL A 425 21.27 8.79 17.81
CA VAL A 425 21.71 9.03 16.43
C VAL A 425 23.10 9.66 16.40
N VAL A 426 23.32 10.74 17.16
CA VAL A 426 24.58 11.49 17.16
C VAL A 426 25.75 10.63 17.63
N SER A 427 25.54 9.77 18.65
CA SER A 427 26.60 8.89 19.17
C SER A 427 27.00 7.74 18.24
N GLN A 428 26.11 7.34 17.33
CA GLN A 428 26.35 6.26 16.37
C GLN A 428 26.71 6.76 14.97
N ALA A 429 26.50 8.05 14.69
CA ALA A 429 26.83 8.66 13.41
C ALA A 429 28.33 8.53 13.10
N ARG A 430 28.60 8.10 11.87
CA ARG A 430 29.95 8.00 11.30
C ARG A 430 29.88 8.37 9.81
N PRO A 431 30.99 8.78 9.17
CA PRO A 431 30.98 9.03 7.72
C PRO A 431 30.52 7.77 6.97
N GLY A 432 29.52 7.93 6.10
CA GLY A 432 28.92 6.82 5.37
C GLY A 432 27.71 6.17 6.05
N ALA A 433 27.24 6.69 7.19
CA ALA A 433 26.06 6.15 7.86
C ALA A 433 24.77 6.45 7.08
N ILE A 434 23.89 5.45 7.05
CA ILE A 434 22.49 5.56 6.66
C ILE A 434 21.68 5.43 7.95
N ILE A 435 21.07 6.54 8.37
CA ILE A 435 20.34 6.66 9.63
C ILE A 435 18.85 6.43 9.33
N ARG A 436 18.26 5.41 9.95
CA ARG A 436 16.82 5.13 9.90
C ARG A 436 16.06 5.97 10.94
N MET A 437 15.07 6.71 10.46
CA MET A 437 14.07 7.43 11.24
C MET A 437 12.69 7.24 10.60
N HIS A 438 11.63 7.71 11.26
CA HIS A 438 10.26 7.63 10.77
C HIS A 438 9.60 9.02 10.84
N ASP A 439 9.08 9.51 9.71
CA ASP A 439 8.33 10.79 9.68
C ASP A 439 6.89 10.64 10.21
N THR A 440 6.52 9.41 10.58
CA THR A 440 5.31 9.03 11.31
C THR A 440 5.49 9.12 12.83
N SER A 441 6.75 9.18 13.32
CA SER A 441 7.06 9.30 14.74
C SER A 441 7.16 10.76 15.17
N PRO A 442 6.35 11.23 16.14
CA PRO A 442 6.53 12.54 16.74
C PRO A 442 7.93 12.73 17.33
N ALA A 443 8.47 11.72 18.02
CA ALA A 443 9.80 11.77 18.61
C ALA A 443 10.90 11.88 17.55
N GLY A 444 10.77 11.16 16.43
CA GLY A 444 11.70 11.24 15.30
C GLY A 444 11.71 12.62 14.64
N VAL A 445 10.52 13.19 14.40
CA VAL A 445 10.37 14.54 13.83
C VAL A 445 10.94 15.60 14.80
N GLU A 446 10.58 15.52 16.08
CA GLU A 446 11.05 16.46 17.12
C GLU A 446 12.56 16.38 17.41
N ALA A 447 13.17 15.19 17.23
CA ALA A 447 14.61 14.99 17.41
C ALA A 447 15.45 15.59 16.27
N THR A 448 14.86 15.71 15.07
CA THR A 448 15.58 16.07 13.84
C THR A 448 16.36 17.39 13.96
N PRO A 449 15.82 18.51 14.48
CA PRO A 449 16.59 19.75 14.65
C PRO A 449 17.86 19.58 15.50
N ALA A 450 17.79 18.78 16.57
CA ALA A 450 18.95 18.55 17.45
C ALA A 450 20.01 17.68 16.76
N ILE A 451 19.59 16.66 16.01
CA ILE A 451 20.47 15.81 15.20
C ILE A 451 21.21 16.66 14.16
N LEU A 452 20.48 17.48 13.40
CA LEU A 452 21.04 18.31 12.35
C LEU A 452 22.10 19.27 12.89
N ARG A 453 21.81 19.99 13.98
CA ARG A 453 22.79 20.89 14.61
C ARG A 453 24.03 20.15 15.10
N ALA A 454 23.86 19.07 15.87
CA ALA A 454 24.98 18.36 16.48
C ALA A 454 25.89 17.67 15.46
N LEU A 455 25.33 17.18 14.34
CA LEU A 455 26.13 16.58 13.26
C LEU A 455 26.80 17.65 12.39
N ALA A 456 26.13 18.79 12.13
CA ALA A 456 26.75 19.91 11.43
C ALA A 456 27.96 20.48 12.21
N GLU A 457 27.86 20.58 13.53
CA GLU A 457 28.98 20.96 14.42
C GLU A 457 30.18 19.99 14.35
N GLN A 458 29.98 18.77 13.84
CA GLN A 458 31.00 17.76 13.63
C GLN A 458 31.48 17.67 12.17
N ASP A 459 31.13 18.67 11.35
CA ASP A 459 31.39 18.79 9.92
C ASP A 459 30.70 17.73 9.05
N TYR A 460 29.59 17.15 9.51
CA TYR A 460 28.81 16.24 8.67
C TYR A 460 28.02 17.02 7.60
N VAL A 461 27.92 16.41 6.42
CA VAL A 461 27.10 16.88 5.31
C VAL A 461 25.93 15.91 5.11
N PHE A 462 24.71 16.44 5.06
CA PHE A 462 23.49 15.66 4.87
C PHE A 462 23.24 15.43 3.38
N VAL A 463 23.22 14.17 2.98
CA VAL A 463 23.09 13.75 1.58
C VAL A 463 21.96 12.72 1.42
N THR A 464 21.47 12.56 0.21
CA THR A 464 20.58 11.45 -0.14
C THR A 464 21.37 10.14 -0.24
N VAL A 465 20.67 9.00 -0.19
CA VAL A 465 21.33 7.68 -0.29
C VAL A 465 22.16 7.53 -1.59
N PRO A 466 21.65 7.87 -2.79
CA PRO A 466 22.46 7.82 -4.02
C PRO A 466 23.73 8.68 -3.97
N GLU A 467 23.65 9.89 -3.40
CA GLU A 467 24.79 10.78 -3.27
C GLU A 467 25.87 10.20 -2.34
N LEU A 468 25.46 9.49 -1.29
CA LEU A 468 26.38 8.78 -0.39
C LEU A 468 27.26 7.77 -1.16
N TYR A 469 26.71 7.07 -2.15
CA TYR A 469 27.43 6.12 -3.00
C TYR A 469 28.14 6.78 -4.19
N GLY A 470 27.82 8.04 -4.50
CA GLY A 470 28.46 8.83 -5.55
C GLY A 470 28.58 8.07 -6.89
N PRO A 471 29.74 8.16 -7.58
CA PRO A 471 29.97 7.47 -8.86
C PRO A 471 29.92 5.94 -8.78
N ALA A 472 30.10 5.33 -7.60
CA ALA A 472 29.99 3.88 -7.45
C ALA A 472 28.54 3.41 -7.66
N GLY A 473 27.58 4.28 -7.31
CA GLY A 473 26.15 4.07 -7.47
C GLY A 473 25.59 2.86 -6.73
N THR A 474 24.31 2.59 -6.95
CA THR A 474 23.64 1.38 -6.49
C THR A 474 23.39 0.42 -7.65
N ARG A 475 23.29 -0.87 -7.35
CA ARG A 475 23.04 -1.94 -8.33
C ARG A 475 21.76 -2.68 -7.99
N PRO A 476 20.94 -3.05 -8.99
CA PRO A 476 19.75 -3.86 -8.73
C PRO A 476 20.07 -5.19 -8.05
N GLY A 477 19.24 -5.60 -7.09
CA GLY A 477 19.44 -6.83 -6.33
C GLY A 477 20.62 -6.82 -5.35
N HIS A 478 21.09 -5.63 -4.95
CA HIS A 478 22.05 -5.47 -3.86
C HIS A 478 21.40 -4.76 -2.67
N VAL A 479 21.82 -5.12 -1.46
CA VAL A 479 21.41 -4.48 -0.22
C VAL A 479 22.49 -3.51 0.25
N TYR A 480 22.11 -2.26 0.50
CA TYR A 480 22.98 -1.16 0.85
C TYR A 480 22.64 -0.65 2.26
N ALA A 481 23.53 -0.86 3.23
CA ALA A 481 23.29 -0.46 4.63
C ALA A 481 24.17 0.72 5.09
N SER A 482 25.31 0.94 4.45
CA SER A 482 26.20 2.09 4.65
C SER A 482 27.26 2.13 3.55
N THR A 483 28.09 3.17 3.50
CA THR A 483 29.35 3.16 2.76
C THR A 483 30.53 2.92 3.72
N PRO A 484 31.64 2.34 3.21
CA PRO A 484 32.90 2.36 3.95
C PRO A 484 33.31 3.80 4.29
N ALA A 485 33.98 4.00 5.43
CA ALA A 485 34.55 5.29 5.76
C ALA A 485 35.58 5.71 4.67
N PRO A 486 35.69 7.01 4.37
CA PRO A 486 36.68 7.49 3.40
C PRO A 486 38.09 7.06 3.83
N ALA A 487 38.90 6.62 2.86
CA ALA A 487 40.29 6.28 3.11
C ALA A 487 41.01 7.55 3.61
N ARG A 488 41.60 7.46 4.81
CA ARG A 488 42.34 8.57 5.44
C ARG A 488 43.58 8.97 4.65
#